data_AF-A0A916ICD2-F1
#
_entry.id   AF-A0A916ICD2-F1
#
_cell.length_a   1.000
_cell.length_b   1.000
_cell.length_c   1.000
_cell.angle_alpha   90.00
_cell.angle_beta   90.00
_cell.angle_gamma   90.00
#
_symmetry.space_group_name_H-M   'P 1'
#
loop_
_entity.id
_entity.type
_entity.pdbx_description
1 polymer ?
#
loop_
_entity_poly.entity_id
_entity_poly.type
_entity_poly.pdbx_seq_one_letter_code
_entity_poly.pdbx_strand_id
1 'polypeptide(L)' 'MLFKDPVCGKRLQRGKAHIVIEVEGVNYFLCCPRCQTEFEQNLKLYARPELGEKAKKLTQVPHRPHS' A
#
# COMPACT_ATOMS: atom_id res chain seq x y z
N MET A 1 -0.22 8.14 -10.59
CA MET A 1 0.72 7.81 -9.50
C MET A 1 0.87 6.30 -9.41
N LEU A 2 2.10 5.78 -9.42
CA LEU A 2 2.40 4.36 -9.23
C LEU A 2 3.08 4.24 -7.86
N PHE A 3 2.46 3.53 -6.92
CA PHE A 3 2.97 3.26 -5.59
C PHE A 3 3.90 2.06 -5.62
N LYS A 4 4.94 2.09 -4.80
CA LYS A 4 5.88 0.97 -4.69
C LYS A 4 5.49 0.16 -3.47
N ASP A 5 5.19 -1.11 -3.67
CA ASP A 5 5.02 -2.06 -2.59
C ASP A 5 6.35 -2.12 -1.80
N PRO A 6 6.35 -1.82 -0.49
CA PRO A 6 7.56 -1.76 0.31
C PRO A 6 8.20 -3.13 0.56
N VAL A 7 7.44 -4.23 0.41
CA VAL A 7 7.92 -5.59 0.62
C VAL A 7 8.57 -6.13 -0.65
N CYS A 8 7.84 -6.14 -1.77
CA CYS A 8 8.34 -6.74 -3.02
C CYS A 8 8.96 -5.73 -4.00
N GLY A 9 8.83 -4.42 -3.74
CA GLY A 9 9.30 -3.37 -4.62
C GLY A 9 8.49 -3.19 -5.90
N LYS A 10 7.39 -3.93 -6.05
CA LYS A 10 6.53 -3.89 -7.24
C LYS A 10 5.80 -2.57 -7.30
N ARG A 11 5.71 -1.98 -8.49
CA ARG A 11 4.94 -0.76 -8.69
C ARG A 11 3.49 -1.10 -9.04
N LEU A 12 2.54 -0.58 -8.28
CA LEU A 12 1.10 -0.76 -8.47
C LEU A 12 0.35 0.56 -8.37
N GLN A 13 -0.83 0.61 -8.96
CA GLN A 13 -1.73 1.76 -8.77
C GLN A 13 -2.54 1.55 -7.50
N ARG A 14 -2.96 2.63 -6.82
CA ARG A 14 -3.77 2.51 -5.59
C ARG A 14 -5.07 1.72 -5.79
N GLY A 15 -5.74 1.90 -6.93
CA GLY A 15 -6.96 1.14 -7.26
C GLY A 15 -6.70 -0.31 -7.65
N LYS A 16 -5.43 -0.73 -7.73
CA LYS A 16 -4.99 -2.12 -7.92
C LYS A 16 -4.35 -2.69 -6.66
N ALA A 17 -4.30 -1.94 -5.57
CA ALA A 17 -3.80 -2.46 -4.30
C ALA A 17 -4.77 -3.51 -3.79
N HIS A 18 -4.23 -4.58 -3.21
CA HIS A 18 -5.03 -5.57 -2.51
C HIS A 18 -5.53 -5.00 -1.19
N ILE A 19 -4.65 -4.31 -0.46
CA ILE A 19 -4.95 -3.69 0.83
C ILE A 19 -4.15 -2.40 1.02
N VAL A 20 -4.69 -1.49 1.83
CA VAL A 20 -4.05 -0.25 2.25
C VAL A 20 -3.89 -0.29 3.77
N ILE A 21 -2.67 -0.10 4.25
CA ILE A 21 -2.36 -0.05 5.68
C ILE A 21 -1.93 1.37 6.02
N GLU A 22 -2.60 1.99 6.98
CA GLU A 22 -2.20 3.29 7.50
C GLU A 22 -1.25 3.11 8.69
N VAL A 23 -0.05 3.70 8.59
CA VAL A 23 0.94 3.73 9.67
C VAL A 23 1.42 5.16 9.83
N GLU A 24 1.28 5.74 11.02
CA GLU A 24 1.72 7.11 11.33
C GLU A 24 1.17 8.19 10.35
N GLY A 25 -0.06 8.01 9.86
CA GLY A 25 -0.69 8.92 8.89
C GLY A 25 -0.16 8.77 7.45
N VAL A 26 0.53 7.67 7.16
CA VAL A 26 1.02 7.30 5.84
C VAL A 26 0.34 6.00 5.39
N ASN A 27 -0.23 6.02 4.19
CA ASN A 27 -0.90 4.89 3.57
C ASN A 27 0.08 4.07 2.72
N TYR A 28 0.21 2.78 3.05
CA TYR A 28 1.02 1.80 2.33
C TYR A 28 0.15 0.88 1.51
N PHE A 29 0.45 0.77 0.22
CA PHE A 29 -0.32 -0.01 -0.74
C PHE A 29 0.36 -1.33 -1.01
N LEU A 30 -0.30 -2.43 -0.69
CA LEU A 30 0.27 -3.76 -0.87
C LEU A 30 -0.43 -4.51 -1.99
N CYS A 31 0.35 -5.21 -2.81
CA CYS A 31 -0.21 -5.87 -4.00
C CYS A 31 -0.82 -7.24 -3.73
N CYS A 32 -0.45 -7.90 -2.63
CA CYS A 32 -0.81 -9.29 -2.33
C CYS A 32 -0.93 -9.52 -0.81
N PRO A 33 -1.69 -10.55 -0.37
CA PRO A 33 -1.81 -10.91 1.04
C PRO A 33 -0.48 -11.34 1.67
N ARG A 34 0.44 -11.95 0.90
CA ARG A 34 1.79 -12.26 1.39
C ARG A 34 2.57 -11.02 1.77
N CYS A 35 2.49 -9.96 0.95
CA CYS A 35 3.11 -8.67 1.26
C CYS A 35 2.48 -8.05 2.51
N GLN A 36 1.16 -8.22 2.70
CA GLN A 36 0.48 -7.79 3.92
C GLN A 36 1.06 -8.44 5.17
N THR A 37 1.12 -9.77 5.22
CA THR A 37 1.68 -10.46 6.38
C THR A 37 3.11 -10.03 6.65
N GLU A 38 3.96 -9.95 5.62
CA GLU A 38 5.36 -9.53 5.78
C GLU A 38 5.49 -8.08 6.28
N PHE A 39 4.64 -7.18 5.77
CA PHE A 39 4.60 -5.79 6.19
C PHE A 39 4.15 -5.66 7.65
N GLU A 40 3.11 -6.38 8.05
CA GLU A 40 2.60 -6.40 9.43
C GLU A 40 3.63 -6.98 10.41
N GLN A 41 4.37 -8.03 10.02
CA GLN A 41 5.46 -8.59 10.82
C GLN A 41 6.65 -7.61 10.94
N ASN A 42 6.89 -6.78 9.93
CA ASN A 42 8.07 -5.93 9.82
C ASN A 42 7.71 -4.44 9.64
N LEU A 43 6.72 -3.95 10.39
CA LEU A 43 6.24 -2.56 10.32
C LEU A 43 7.39 -1.56 10.42
N LYS A 44 8.33 -1.74 11.36
CA LYS A 44 9.45 -0.81 11.56
C LYS A 44 10.44 -0.75 10.39
N LEU A 45 10.54 -1.81 9.59
CA LEU A 45 11.44 -1.84 8.43
C LEU A 45 10.80 -1.19 7.21
N TYR A 46 9.49 -1.39 7.04
CA TYR A 46 8.77 -1.03 5.82
C TYR A 46 7.90 0.23 5.95
N ALA A 47 7.50 0.64 7.15
CA ALA A 47 6.72 1.86 7.42
C ALA A 47 7.60 3.11 7.32
N ARG A 48 8.23 3.30 6.16
CA ARG A 48 9.03 4.48 5.85
C ARG A 48 8.13 5.50 5.17
N PRO A 49 8.02 6.74 5.66
CA PRO A 49 7.10 7.75 5.10
C PRO A 49 7.42 8.11 3.64
N GLU A 50 8.62 7.75 3.16
CA GLU A 50 9.08 7.91 1.79
C GLU A 50 8.49 6.87 0.81
N LEU A 51 8.08 5.71 1.33
CA LEU A 51 7.52 4.60 0.53
C LEU A 51 5.99 4.63 0.45
N GLY A 52 5.33 5.30 1.38
CA GLY A 52 3.88 5.42 1.43
C GLY A 52 3.38 6.82 1.07
N GLU A 53 2.06 6.95 0.91
CA GLU A 53 1.42 8.23 0.62
C GLU A 53 0.90 8.86 1.91
N LYS A 54 1.35 10.08 2.24
CA LYS A 54 0.77 10.84 3.36
C LYS A 54 -0.73 10.96 3.12
N ALA A 55 -1.57 10.68 4.13
CA ALA A 55 -3.03 10.52 4.07
C ALA A 55 -3.87 11.74 3.57
N LYS A 56 -3.24 12.72 2.92
CA LYS A 56 -3.88 13.90 2.34
C LYS A 56 -4.48 13.54 0.98
N LYS A 57 -5.75 13.10 0.99
CA LYS A 57 -6.64 12.80 -0.16
C LYS A 57 -6.65 11.35 -0.69
N LEU A 58 -7.12 10.43 0.14
CA LEU A 58 -7.57 9.11 -0.32
C LEU A 58 -8.97 9.21 -0.95
N THR A 59 -9.07 9.77 -2.17
CA THR A 59 -10.31 9.74 -2.96
C THR A 59 -10.54 8.32 -3.49
N GLN A 60 -11.18 7.47 -2.70
CA GLN A 60 -12.02 6.34 -3.11
C GLN A 60 -11.95 5.98 -4.61
N VAL A 61 -11.13 4.99 -4.97
CA VAL A 61 -11.22 4.38 -6.30
C VAL A 61 -12.08 3.13 -6.14
N PRO A 62 -13.24 3.03 -6.79
CA PRO A 62 -14.06 1.82 -6.73
C PRO A 62 -13.22 0.67 -7.28
N HIS A 63 -12.99 -0.35 -6.46
CA HIS A 63 -12.53 -1.65 -6.93
C HIS A 63 -13.59 -2.14 -7.92
N ARG A 64 -13.34 -1.99 -9.21
CA ARG A 64 -14.15 -2.59 -10.25
C ARG A 64 -13.63 -4.03 -10.38
N PRO A 65 -14.39 -5.07 -9.97
CA PRO A 65 -13.99 -6.43 -10.27
C PRO A 65 -14.03 -6.54 -11.79
N HIS A 66 -12.90 -6.83 -12.42
CA HIS A 66 -12.91 -7.24 -13.82
C HIS A 66 -13.45 -8.67 -13.85
N SER A 67 -14.59 -8.83 -14.51
CA SER A 67 -15.33 -10.07 -14.72
C SER A 67 -14.51 -11.13 -15.44
#